data_AF-A0A938B8Q2-F1
#
_entry.id   AF-A0A938B8Q2-F1
#
_cell.length_a   1.000
_cell.length_b   1.000
_cell.length_c   1.000
_cell.angle_alpha   90.00
_cell.angle_beta   90.00
_cell.angle_gamma   90.00
#
_symmetry.space_group_name_H-M   'P 1'
#
loop_
_entity.id
_entity.type
_entity.pdbx_description
1 polymer ?
#
loop_
_entity_poly.entity_id
_entity_poly.type
_entity_poly.pdbx_seq_one_letter_code
_entity_poly.pdbx_strand_id
1 'polypeptide(L)' 'MIQNELELQVSFEAIVKAHKIRARCMEAIPESEMRKDVIEGIDIQIRKIEDEIAEYLAKRKK' A
#
# COMPACT_ATOMS: atom_id res chain seq x y z
N MET A 1 4.38 -0.05 -12.56
CA MET A 1 3.78 -1.19 -13.30
C MET A 1 4.70 -2.39 -13.14
N ILE A 2 4.22 -3.40 -12.41
CA ILE A 2 4.93 -4.66 -12.11
C ILE A 2 5.14 -5.49 -13.39
N GLN A 3 6.34 -6.03 -13.59
CA GLN A 3 6.76 -6.73 -14.80
C GLN A 3 7.12 -8.21 -14.57
N ASN A 4 7.41 -8.61 -13.33
CA ASN A 4 7.89 -9.95 -13.00
C ASN A 4 7.53 -10.36 -11.56
N GLU A 5 7.78 -11.63 -11.22
CA GLU A 5 7.46 -12.19 -9.90
C GLU A 5 8.24 -11.56 -8.75
N LEU A 6 9.48 -11.10 -8.99
CA LEU A 6 10.27 -10.43 -7.95
C LEU A 6 9.64 -9.09 -7.58
N GLU A 7 9.26 -8.29 -8.58
CA GLU A 7 8.54 -7.04 -8.36
C GLU A 7 7.18 -7.27 -7.69
N LEU A 8 6.47 -8.34 -8.05
CA LEU A 8 5.23 -8.72 -7.38
C LEU A 8 5.45 -9.01 -5.89
N GLN A 9 6.48 -9.79 -5.54
CA GLN A 9 6.83 -10.07 -4.13
C GLN A 9 7.17 -8.79 -3.37
N VAL A 10 7.99 -7.91 -3.95
CA VAL A 10 8.36 -6.62 -3.35
C VAL A 10 7.12 -5.74 -3.11
N SER A 11 6.18 -5.71 -4.05
CA SER A 11 4.92 -4.97 -3.91
C SER A 11 4.04 -5.50 -2.77
N PHE A 12 3.95 -6.81 -2.58
CA PHE A 12 3.26 -7.39 -1.41
C PHE A 12 3.93 -7.00 -0.09
N GLU A 13 5.26 -7.06 -0.02
CA GLU A 13 5.98 -6.60 1.17
C GLU A 13 5.74 -5.11 1.45
N ALA A 14 5.66 -4.28 0.40
CA ALA A 14 5.39 -2.85 0.52
C ALA A 14 4.00 -2.60 1.13
N ILE A 15 2.97 -3.32 0.71
CA ILE A 15 1.61 -3.25 1.30
C ILE A 15 1.66 -3.60 2.80
N VAL A 16 2.33 -4.70 3.18
CA VAL A 16 2.45 -5.10 4.59
C VAL A 16 3.16 -4.01 5.41
N LYS A 17 4.23 -3.41 4.88
CA LYS A 17 4.95 -2.31 5.55
C LYS A 17 4.05 -1.07 5.67
N ALA A 18 3.29 -0.72 4.64
CA ALA A 18 2.38 0.41 4.66
C ALA A 18 1.27 0.25 5.71
N HIS A 19 0.67 -0.94 5.84
CA HIS A 19 -0.29 -1.23 6.91
C HIS A 19 0.32 -1.10 8.31
N LYS A 20 1.57 -1.54 8.50
CA LYS A 20 2.28 -1.37 9.77
C LYS A 20 2.51 0.11 10.09
N ILE A 21 2.90 0.92 9.10
CA ILE A 21 3.08 2.36 9.27
C ILE A 21 1.74 3.01 9.64
N ARG A 22 0.67 2.67 8.92
CA ARG A 22 -0.69 3.13 9.22
C ARG A 22 -1.10 2.85 10.66
N ALA A 23 -0.90 1.62 11.13
CA ALA A 23 -1.19 1.24 12.52
C ALA A 23 -0.38 2.06 13.53
N ARG A 24 0.93 2.22 13.29
CA ARG A 24 1.80 3.06 14.13
C ARG A 24 1.37 4.53 14.15
N CYS A 25 0.89 5.07 13.03
CA CYS A 25 0.36 6.43 12.97
C CYS A 25 -0.91 6.58 13.82
N MET A 26 -1.80 5.58 13.82
CA MET A 26 -3.01 5.59 14.66
C MET A 26 -2.68 5.54 16.16
N GLU A 27 -1.62 4.82 16.54
CA GLU A 27 -1.21 4.66 17.94
C GLU A 27 -0.34 5.82 18.46
N ALA A 28 0.61 6.31 17.65
CA ALA A 28 1.63 7.25 18.10
C ALA A 28 1.28 8.72 17.85
N ILE A 29 0.36 9.02 16.93
CA ILE A 29 -0.03 10.39 16.59
C ILE A 29 -1.37 10.71 17.24
N PRO A 30 -1.47 11.78 18.05
CA PRO A 30 -2.74 12.23 18.60
C PRO A 30 -3.77 12.53 17.51
N GLU A 31 -5.05 12.40 17.86
CA GLU A 31 -6.15 12.71 16.96
C GLU A 31 -6.11 14.18 16.53
N SER A 32 -5.91 14.37 15.23
CA SER A 32 -5.73 15.66 14.59
C SER A 32 -6.04 15.55 13.10
N GLU A 33 -6.32 16.67 12.45
CA GLU A 33 -6.47 16.73 10.99
C GLU A 33 -5.19 16.24 10.29
N MET A 34 -4.02 16.61 10.80
CA MET A 34 -2.73 16.11 10.31
C MET A 34 -2.64 14.57 10.35
N ARG A 35 -3.14 13.92 11.41
CA ARG A 35 -3.19 12.45 11.48
C ARG A 35 -4.08 11.87 10.38
N LYS A 36 -5.24 12.48 10.12
CA LYS A 36 -6.16 12.03 9.08
C LYS A 36 -5.51 12.14 7.71
N ASP A 37 -4.87 13.27 7.39
CA ASP A 37 -4.17 13.49 6.12
C ASP A 37 -3.06 12.45 5.89
N VAL A 38 -2.29 12.15 6.94
CA VAL A 38 -1.23 11.13 6.88
C VAL A 38 -1.80 9.74 6.63
N ILE A 39 -2.86 9.36 7.35
CA ILE A 39 -3.51 8.05 7.18
C ILE A 39 -4.13 7.93 5.78
N GLU A 40 -4.80 8.97 5.31
CA GLU A 40 -5.37 9.01 3.96
C GLU A 40 -4.28 8.88 2.90
N GLY A 41 -3.16 9.59 3.06
CA GLY A 41 -1.99 9.46 2.17
C GLY A 41 -1.45 8.02 2.12
N ILE A 42 -1.36 7.34 3.27
CA ILE A 42 -0.94 5.94 3.33
C ILE A 42 -1.97 5.02 2.65
N ASP A 43 -3.26 5.22 2.90
CA ASP A 43 -4.34 4.42 2.30
C ASP A 43 -4.40 4.58 0.78
N ILE A 44 -4.14 5.78 0.25
CA ILE A 44 -4.01 6.03 -1.19
C ILE A 44 -2.82 5.25 -1.78
N GLN A 45 -1.68 5.22 -1.09
CA GLN A 45 -0.50 4.48 -1.56
C GLN A 45 -0.73 2.97 -1.57
N ILE A 46 -1.40 2.42 -0.55
CA ILE A 46 -1.78 1.01 -0.51
C ILE A 46 -2.63 0.65 -1.74
N ARG A 47 -3.69 1.43 -2.00
CA ARG A 47 -4.58 1.17 -3.15
C ARG A 47 -3.83 1.20 -4.48
N LYS A 48 -2.92 2.15 -4.67
CA LYS A 48 -2.11 2.22 -5.90
C LYS A 48 -1.29 0.95 -6.11
N ILE A 49 -0.68 0.42 -5.05
CA ILE A 49 0.10 -0.83 -5.14
C ILE A 49 -0.83 -2.02 -5.41
N GLU A 50 -1.98 -2.08 -4.76
CA GLU A 50 -3.00 -3.12 -5.00
C GLU A 50 -3.49 -3.11 -6.46
N ASP A 51 -3.74 -1.93 -7.02
CA ASP A 51 -4.13 -1.76 -8.43
C ASP A 51 -3.03 -2.26 -9.37
N GLU A 52 -1.76 -1.92 -9.12
CA GLU A 52 -0.63 -2.43 -9.92
C GLU A 52 -0.49 -3.96 -9.85
N ILE A 53 -0.71 -4.55 -8.67
CA ILE A 53 -0.72 -6.01 -8.48
C ILE A 53 -1.89 -6.64 -9.26
N ALA A 54 -3.09 -6.09 -9.13
CA ALA A 54 -4.28 -6.58 -9.82
C ALA A 54 -4.10 -6.54 -11.34
N GLU A 55 -3.54 -5.45 -11.88
CA GLU A 55 -3.22 -5.33 -13.30
C GLU A 55 -2.24 -6.41 -13.78
N TYR A 56 -1.17 -6.65 -13.03
CA TYR A 56 -0.18 -7.68 -13.36
C TYR A 56 -0.80 -9.08 -13.36
N LEU A 57 -1.55 -9.41 -12.30
CA LEU A 57 -2.21 -10.72 -12.17
C LEU A 57 -3.29 -10.92 -13.24
N ALA A 58 -4.01 -9.87 -13.64
CA ALA A 58 -4.99 -9.92 -14.71
C ALA A 58 -4.33 -10.18 -16.07
N LYS A 59 -3.16 -9.58 -16.34
CA LYS A 59 -2.39 -9.81 -17.57
C LYS A 59 -1.87 -11.25 -17.66
N ARG A 60 -1.48 -11.88 -16.54
CA ARG A 60 -1.03 -13.29 -16.52
C ARG A 60 -2.13 -14.32 -16.81
N LYS A 61 -3.40 -13.96 -16.63
CA LYS A 61 -4.55 -14.86 -16.87
C LYS A 61 -5.07 -14.83 -18.31
N LYS A 62 -4.51 -13.96 -19.17
CA LYS A 62 -4.81 -13.88 -20.60
C LYS A 62 -3.73 -14.59 -21.40
#